data_AF-A0A535NKD0-F1
#
_entry.id   AF-A0A535NKD0-F1
#
_cell.length_a   1.000
_cell.length_b   1.000
_cell.length_c   1.000
_cell.angle_alpha   90.00
_cell.angle_beta   90.00
_cell.angle_gamma   90.00
#
_symmetry.space_group_name_H-M   'P 1'
#
loop_
_entity.id
_entity.type
_entity.pdbx_description
1 polymer ?
#
loop_
_entity_poly.entity_id
_entity_poly.type
_entity_poly.pdbx_seq_one_letter_code
_entity_poly.pdbx_strand_id
1 'polypeptide(L)'
;MVAALEVIGGLLLCLIIFYDLFQSVVLPRPAVNKFALVRFVLRRIWVGWRWVGSRMSSIARRETWLAAFGPVGVLTMFGLWGLALVLGYALLIDGLRPQIHPPPVNFGTSLYFSATTLVPLSYGDLVPIGEGARFVIFAESASGVILAALAITLLFSLYGSFQAREESVVTLDAIAGAPPSGVQLLENAAEHGMHEELVSTFDEWRKWAAMVL
;
A
#
# COMPACT_ATOMS: atom_id res chain seq x y z
N MET A 1 25.83 15.43 21.84
CA MET A 1 24.60 14.82 22.38
C MET A 1 23.46 14.82 21.38
N VAL A 2 23.14 15.96 20.76
CA VAL A 2 22.06 16.09 19.75
C VAL A 2 22.24 15.11 18.57
N ALA A 3 23.42 15.07 17.96
CA ALA A 3 23.72 14.14 16.85
C ALA A 3 23.50 12.64 17.20
N ALA A 4 23.80 12.23 18.43
CA ALA A 4 23.58 10.85 18.85
C ALA A 4 22.08 10.52 19.00
N LEU A 5 21.28 11.48 19.49
CA LEU A 5 19.83 11.34 19.59
C LEU A 5 19.18 11.29 18.21
N GLU A 6 19.67 12.08 17.25
CA GLU A 6 19.21 12.06 15.86
C GLU A 6 19.50 10.71 15.20
N VAL A 7 20.71 10.17 15.37
CA VAL A 7 21.06 8.84 14.84
C VAL A 7 20.19 7.75 15.46
N ILE A 8 20.04 7.73 16.79
CA ILE A 8 19.22 6.73 17.47
C ILE A 8 17.75 6.86 17.05
N GLY A 9 17.22 8.08 16.99
CA GLY A 9 15.85 8.35 16.59
C GLY A 9 15.58 7.94 15.14
N GLY A 10 16.49 8.27 14.22
CA GLY A 10 16.41 7.86 12.83
C GLY A 10 16.47 6.35 12.66
N LEU A 11 17.41 5.68 13.35
CA LEU A 11 17.53 4.22 13.33
C LEU A 11 16.27 3.52 13.86
N LEU A 12 15.75 3.97 15.01
CA LEU A 12 14.52 3.43 15.58
C LEU A 12 13.34 3.62 14.64
N LEU A 13 13.21 4.80 14.02
CA LEU A 13 12.15 5.07 13.06
C LEU A 13 12.24 4.13 11.85
N CYS A 14 13.43 3.98 11.25
CA CYS A 14 13.63 3.05 10.14
C CYS A 14 13.27 1.60 10.53
N LEU A 15 13.72 1.13 11.71
CA LEU A 15 13.40 -0.22 12.19
C LEU A 15 11.90 -0.43 12.40
N ILE A 16 11.19 0.55 12.96
CA ILE A 16 9.72 0.50 13.13
C ILE A 16 9.05 0.38 11.76
N ILE A 17 9.48 1.17 10.77
CA ILE A 17 8.90 1.14 9.42
C ILE A 17 9.22 -0.16 8.69
N PHE A 18 10.44 -0.68 8.79
CA PHE A 18 10.76 -1.99 8.21
C PHE A 18 9.97 -3.12 8.87
N TYR A 19 9.78 -3.06 10.19
CA TYR A 19 8.93 -4.01 10.89
C TYR A 19 7.47 -3.94 10.42
N ASP A 20 6.92 -2.73 10.27
CA ASP A 20 5.57 -2.49 9.77
C ASP A 20 5.39 -3.01 8.33
N LEU A 21 6.37 -2.73 7.46
CA LEU A 21 6.43 -3.20 6.08
C LEU A 21 6.50 -4.73 6.02
N PHE A 22 7.39 -5.34 6.78
CA PHE A 22 7.52 -6.80 6.84
C PHE A 22 6.22 -7.47 7.32
N GLN A 23 5.59 -6.91 8.37
CA GLN A 23 4.33 -7.44 8.88
C GLN A 23 3.17 -7.29 7.90
N SER A 24 3.17 -6.22 7.10
CA SER A 24 2.07 -5.91 6.18
C SER A 24 2.19 -6.63 4.84
N VAL A 25 3.42 -6.82 4.34
CA VAL A 25 3.66 -7.36 2.99
C VAL A 25 4.11 -8.82 3.00
N VAL A 26 4.97 -9.22 3.95
CA VAL A 26 5.61 -10.56 3.92
C VAL A 26 4.78 -11.60 4.65
N LEU A 27 3.99 -11.22 5.67
CA LEU A 27 3.23 -12.17 6.47
C LEU A 27 1.80 -12.36 5.93
N PRO A 28 1.46 -13.52 5.35
CA PRO A 28 0.18 -13.77 4.67
C PRO A 28 -1.02 -14.00 5.62
N ARG A 29 -0.87 -13.85 6.94
CA ARG A 29 -1.94 -14.14 7.90
C ARG A 29 -2.86 -12.93 8.13
N PRO A 30 -4.19 -13.10 8.17
CA PRO A 30 -5.13 -12.10 8.69
C PRO A 30 -4.68 -11.72 10.11
N ALA A 31 -4.04 -10.56 10.22
CA ALA A 31 -3.36 -10.16 11.42
C ALA A 31 -4.35 -9.55 12.41
N VAL A 32 -5.03 -10.40 13.17
CA VAL A 32 -5.73 -10.02 14.41
C VAL A 32 -4.64 -9.62 15.43
N ASN A 33 -4.67 -8.38 15.94
CA ASN A 33 -3.77 -7.82 16.97
C ASN A 33 -2.28 -7.59 16.63
N LYS A 34 -1.94 -6.98 15.48
CA LYS A 34 -0.56 -6.51 15.22
C LYS A 34 -0.45 -4.99 15.18
N PHE A 35 0.64 -4.45 15.74
CA PHE A 35 1.03 -3.04 15.62
C PHE A 35 1.31 -2.74 14.14
N ALA A 36 0.29 -2.21 13.45
CA ALA A 36 0.42 -1.75 12.07
C ALA A 36 0.12 -0.24 12.03
N LEU A 37 1.18 0.59 12.03
CA LEU A 37 1.08 2.05 11.98
C LEU A 37 0.27 2.47 10.75
N VAL A 38 0.59 1.87 9.60
CA VAL A 38 -0.14 2.08 8.35
C VAL A 38 -1.62 1.75 8.50
N ARG A 39 -1.98 0.67 9.18
CA ARG A 39 -3.39 0.30 9.36
C ARG A 39 -4.16 1.35 10.16
N PHE A 40 -3.54 1.92 11.19
CA PHE A 40 -4.15 3.00 11.95
C PHE A 40 -4.41 4.22 11.05
N VAL A 41 -3.41 4.62 10.24
CA VAL A 41 -3.53 5.76 9.33
C VAL A 41 -4.57 5.48 8.25
N LEU A 42 -4.55 4.31 7.60
CA LEU A 42 -5.53 3.91 6.59
C LEU A 42 -6.94 3.85 7.15
N ARG A 43 -7.14 3.42 8.41
CA ARG A 43 -8.46 3.44 9.05
C ARG A 43 -8.96 4.86 9.26
N ARG A 44 -8.08 5.81 9.59
CA ARG A 44 -8.44 7.23 9.70
C ARG A 44 -8.81 7.82 8.33
N ILE A 45 -8.02 7.51 7.31
CA ILE A 45 -8.32 7.91 5.92
C ILE A 45 -9.66 7.31 5.48
N TRP A 46 -9.93 6.04 5.78
CA TRP A 46 -11.20 5.37 5.47
C TRP A 46 -12.40 6.04 6.13
N VAL A 47 -12.28 6.47 7.38
CA VAL A 47 -13.36 7.20 8.07
C VAL A 47 -13.66 8.51 7.34
N GLY A 48 -12.63 9.28 6.96
CA GLY A 48 -12.79 10.48 6.15
C GLY A 48 -13.38 10.17 4.77
N TRP A 49 -12.89 9.15 4.10
CA TRP A 49 -13.32 8.72 2.77
C TRP A 49 -14.81 8.33 2.75
N ARG A 50 -15.24 7.53 3.73
CA ARG A 50 -16.66 7.17 3.92
C ARG A 50 -17.52 8.36 4.26
N TRP A 51 -17.03 9.26 5.11
CA TRP A 51 -17.77 10.47 5.47
C TRP A 51 -18.06 11.32 4.23
N VAL A 52 -17.08 11.50 3.34
CA VAL A 52 -17.29 12.18 2.06
C VAL A 52 -18.30 11.43 1.18
N GLY A 53 -18.16 10.10 1.04
CA GLY A 53 -19.08 9.28 0.26
C GLY A 53 -20.52 9.29 0.80
N SER A 54 -20.71 9.35 2.11
CA SER A 54 -22.03 9.40 2.76
C SER A 54 -22.81 10.69 2.48
N ARG A 55 -22.12 11.74 2.05
CA ARG A 55 -22.73 13.03 1.67
C ARG A 55 -23.15 13.09 0.20
N MET A 56 -22.86 12.05 -0.59
CA MET A 56 -23.25 11.98 -1.99
C MET A 56 -24.70 11.48 -2.11
N SER A 57 -25.54 12.22 -2.84
CA SER A 57 -26.95 11.89 -3.05
C SER A 57 -27.16 10.77 -4.08
N SER A 58 -26.26 10.63 -5.06
CA SER A 58 -26.33 9.58 -6.09
C SER A 58 -25.68 8.28 -5.59
N ILE A 59 -26.43 7.18 -5.67
CA ILE A 59 -25.97 5.84 -5.30
C ILE A 59 -24.77 5.42 -6.16
N ALA A 60 -24.88 5.58 -7.49
CA ALA A 60 -23.82 5.24 -8.43
C ALA A 60 -22.51 6.00 -8.11
N ARG A 61 -22.59 7.32 -7.85
CA ARG A 61 -21.39 8.12 -7.52
C ARG A 61 -20.77 7.69 -6.19
N ARG A 62 -21.58 7.33 -5.19
CA ARG A 62 -21.11 6.82 -3.90
C ARG A 62 -20.39 5.48 -4.06
N GLU A 63 -20.92 4.58 -4.88
CA GLU A 63 -20.30 3.28 -5.16
C GLU A 63 -18.96 3.44 -5.85
N THR A 64 -18.87 4.26 -6.91
CA THR A 64 -17.59 4.55 -7.58
C THR A 64 -16.57 5.17 -6.62
N TRP A 65 -16.99 6.10 -5.76
CA TRP A 65 -16.11 6.72 -4.77
C TRP A 65 -15.56 5.71 -3.76
N LEU A 66 -16.43 4.85 -3.21
CA LEU A 66 -16.01 3.82 -2.26
C LEU A 66 -15.13 2.76 -2.90
N ALA A 67 -15.40 2.38 -4.16
CA ALA A 67 -14.59 1.42 -4.91
C ALA A 67 -13.16 1.93 -5.15
N ALA A 68 -12.98 3.23 -5.38
CA ALA A 68 -11.66 3.84 -5.58
C ALA A 68 -10.74 3.80 -4.35
N PHE A 69 -11.28 3.55 -3.15
CA PHE A 69 -10.47 3.53 -1.92
C PHE A 69 -9.42 2.42 -1.91
N GLY A 70 -9.71 1.25 -2.50
CA GLY A 70 -8.76 0.12 -2.50
C GLY A 70 -7.43 0.50 -3.15
N PRO A 71 -7.41 0.87 -4.44
CA PRO A 71 -6.19 1.31 -5.13
C PRO A 71 -5.52 2.53 -4.48
N VAL A 72 -6.30 3.55 -4.10
CA VAL A 72 -5.76 4.76 -3.46
C VAL A 72 -5.13 4.45 -2.09
N GLY A 73 -5.74 3.55 -1.32
CA GLY A 73 -5.24 3.11 -0.02
C GLY A 73 -3.88 2.43 -0.13
N VAL A 74 -3.69 1.56 -1.12
CA VAL A 74 -2.40 0.91 -1.39
C VAL A 74 -1.33 1.95 -1.75
N LEU A 75 -1.62 2.88 -2.66
CA LEU A 75 -0.68 3.96 -3.02
C LEU A 75 -0.33 4.84 -1.81
N THR A 76 -1.33 5.16 -1.00
CA THR A 76 -1.15 5.97 0.21
C THR A 76 -0.27 5.26 1.24
N MET A 77 -0.42 3.94 1.40
CA MET A 77 0.42 3.13 2.28
C MET A 77 1.90 3.21 1.87
N PHE A 78 2.22 3.03 0.60
CA PHE A 78 3.59 3.15 0.09
C PHE A 78 4.14 4.57 0.24
N GLY A 79 3.31 5.59 -0.02
CA GLY A 79 3.68 6.99 0.20
C GLY A 79 4.02 7.27 1.67
N LEU A 80 3.22 6.75 2.61
CA LEU A 80 3.46 6.92 4.04
C LEU A 80 4.76 6.24 4.51
N TRP A 81 5.02 5.02 4.05
CA TRP A 81 6.30 4.35 4.33
C TRP A 81 7.47 5.10 3.73
N GLY A 82 7.36 5.54 2.47
CA GLY A 82 8.40 6.32 1.81
C GLY A 82 8.71 7.60 2.58
N LEU A 83 7.70 8.40 2.91
CA LEU A 83 7.88 9.63 3.68
C LEU A 83 8.47 9.37 5.07
N ALA A 84 8.04 8.32 5.76
CA ALA A 84 8.58 7.97 7.07
C ALA A 84 10.05 7.49 6.99
N LEU A 85 10.41 6.73 5.95
CA LEU A 85 11.80 6.35 5.68
C LEU A 85 12.64 7.57 5.34
N VAL A 86 12.14 8.48 4.50
CA VAL A 86 12.83 9.76 4.22
C VAL A 86 13.09 10.52 5.52
N LEU A 87 12.12 10.59 6.44
CA LEU A 87 12.33 11.22 7.74
C LEU A 87 13.37 10.48 8.61
N GLY A 88 13.33 9.14 8.63
CA GLY A 88 14.27 8.32 9.40
C GLY A 88 15.71 8.42 8.89
N TYR A 89 15.89 8.33 7.58
CA TYR A 89 17.20 8.51 6.95
C TYR A 89 17.69 9.95 7.01
N ALA A 90 16.81 10.94 6.86
CA ALA A 90 17.18 12.34 7.07
C ALA A 90 17.74 12.59 8.48
N LEU A 91 17.16 11.98 9.53
CA LEU A 91 17.71 12.06 10.89
C LEU A 91 19.07 11.38 11.02
N LEU A 92 19.27 10.21 10.37
CA LEU A 92 20.58 9.54 10.33
C LEU A 92 21.65 10.39 9.64
N ILE A 93 21.29 10.97 8.49
CA ILE A 93 22.12 11.87 7.69
C ILE A 93 22.47 13.13 8.49
N ASP A 94 21.49 13.71 9.20
CA ASP A 94 21.67 14.90 10.03
C ASP A 94 22.63 14.64 11.19
N GLY A 95 22.49 13.50 11.87
CA GLY A 95 23.41 13.09 12.93
C GLY A 95 24.82 12.72 12.41
N LEU A 96 24.94 12.35 11.13
CA LEU A 96 26.18 12.07 10.43
C LEU A 96 26.70 13.24 9.58
N ARG A 97 26.21 14.47 9.78
CA ARG A 97 26.64 15.70 9.08
C ARG A 97 28.15 15.80 8.80
N PRO A 98 29.07 15.50 9.75
CA PRO A 98 30.51 15.61 9.50
C PRO A 98 31.05 14.66 8.44
N GLN A 99 30.30 13.60 8.09
CA GLN A 99 30.66 12.58 7.12
C GLN A 99 30.10 12.88 5.72
N ILE A 100 29.49 14.04 5.50
CA ILE A 100 28.90 14.46 4.24
C ILE A 100 29.57 15.76 3.78
N HIS A 101 29.88 15.84 2.49
CA HIS A 101 30.50 17.00 1.88
C HIS A 101 29.67 17.55 0.70
N PRO A 102 29.32 18.85 0.69
CA PRO A 102 29.43 19.78 1.82
C PRO A 102 28.52 19.36 2.99
N PRO A 103 28.88 19.71 4.25
CA PRO A 103 28.03 19.39 5.39
C PRO A 103 26.62 20.01 5.25
N PRO A 104 25.54 19.26 5.54
CA PRO A 104 24.18 19.79 5.51
C PRO A 104 24.02 21.02 6.40
N VAL A 105 23.54 22.13 5.80
CA VAL A 105 23.38 23.42 6.50
C VAL A 105 22.26 23.36 7.54
N ASN A 106 21.15 22.70 7.20
CA ASN A 106 20.00 22.51 8.09
C ASN A 106 19.37 21.13 7.87
N PHE A 107 18.41 20.76 8.74
CA PHE A 107 17.65 19.52 8.60
C PHE A 107 16.90 19.41 7.27
N GLY A 108 16.48 20.54 6.68
CA GLY A 108 15.86 20.57 5.35
C GLY A 108 16.79 20.08 4.24
N THR A 109 18.09 20.39 4.33
CA THR A 109 19.11 19.85 3.41
C THR A 109 19.28 18.35 3.59
N SER A 110 19.29 17.85 4.83
CA SER A 110 19.33 16.40 5.12
C SER A 110 18.08 15.68 4.60
N LEU A 111 16.91 16.31 4.74
CA LEU A 111 15.64 15.81 4.22
C LEU A 111 15.61 15.76 2.69
N TYR A 112 16.10 16.81 2.04
CA TYR A 112 16.25 16.85 0.59
C TYR A 112 17.20 15.75 0.09
N PHE A 113 18.34 15.58 0.78
CA PHE A 113 19.31 14.56 0.41
C PHE A 113 18.76 13.13 0.58
N SER A 114 18.04 12.88 1.67
CA SER A 114 17.33 11.63 1.89
C SER A 114 16.26 11.38 0.82
N ALA A 115 15.39 12.36 0.54
CA ALA A 115 14.32 12.23 -0.45
C ALA A 115 14.85 11.90 -1.86
N THR A 116 15.99 12.49 -2.24
CA THR A 116 16.63 12.23 -3.54
C THR A 116 17.41 10.91 -3.56
N THR A 117 17.86 10.42 -2.40
CA THR A 117 18.56 9.13 -2.28
C THR A 117 17.59 7.95 -2.26
N LEU A 118 16.42 8.10 -1.61
CA LEU A 118 15.40 7.05 -1.53
C LEU A 118 14.70 6.79 -2.88
N VAL A 119 14.62 7.78 -3.79
CA VAL A 119 14.04 7.62 -5.15
C VAL A 119 15.13 7.45 -6.22
N PRO A 120 16.28 6.85 -5.85
CA PRO A 120 17.58 6.90 -6.53
C PRO A 120 17.83 8.04 -7.56
N LEU A 121 17.45 9.28 -7.26
CA LEU A 121 17.65 10.43 -8.16
C LEU A 121 19.06 11.00 -8.04
N SER A 122 19.57 11.10 -6.79
CA SER A 122 20.88 11.59 -6.37
C SER A 122 21.59 12.54 -7.37
N TYR A 123 21.40 13.85 -7.20
CA TYR A 123 21.96 14.89 -8.08
C TYR A 123 23.48 15.11 -7.93
N GLY A 124 24.09 14.59 -6.85
CA GLY A 124 25.53 14.70 -6.60
C GLY A 124 25.95 15.96 -5.84
N ASP A 125 24.99 16.79 -5.41
CA ASP A 125 25.24 18.04 -4.69
C ASP A 125 25.78 17.79 -3.27
N LEU A 126 25.44 16.63 -2.69
CA LEU A 126 25.95 16.14 -1.41
C LEU A 126 26.56 14.75 -1.60
N VAL A 127 27.77 14.56 -1.08
CA VAL A 127 28.53 13.33 -1.25
C VAL A 127 28.95 12.77 0.11
N PRO A 128 28.73 11.48 0.39
CA PRO A 128 29.21 10.86 1.61
C PRO A 128 30.71 10.59 1.54
N ILE A 129 31.46 11.22 2.44
CA ILE A 129 32.90 11.05 2.58
C ILE A 129 33.26 10.03 3.67
N GLY A 130 32.44 9.90 4.72
CA GLY A 130 32.67 8.93 5.81
C GLY A 130 32.01 7.57 5.58
N GLU A 131 32.58 6.52 6.17
CA GLU A 131 32.11 5.14 6.00
C GLU A 131 30.68 4.93 6.51
N GLY A 132 30.32 5.57 7.64
CA GLY A 132 28.97 5.49 8.20
C GLY A 132 27.92 6.12 7.27
N ALA A 133 28.19 7.32 6.76
CA ALA A 133 27.30 7.98 5.80
C ALA A 133 27.16 7.18 4.49
N ARG A 134 28.25 6.57 3.99
CA ARG A 134 28.21 5.71 2.80
C ARG A 134 27.32 4.49 3.00
N PHE A 135 27.42 3.82 4.15
CA PHE A 135 26.55 2.69 4.48
C PHE A 135 25.08 3.11 4.56
N VAL A 136 24.79 4.24 5.23
CA VAL A 136 23.43 4.77 5.36
C VAL A 136 22.80 5.05 4.00
N ILE A 137 23.52 5.73 3.11
CA ILE A 137 23.03 6.07 1.75
C ILE A 137 22.86 4.82 0.89
N PHE A 138 23.78 3.86 0.98
CA PHE A 138 23.61 2.57 0.30
C PHE A 138 22.36 1.84 0.78
N ALA A 139 22.17 1.75 2.10
CA ALA A 139 21.00 1.11 2.69
C ALA A 139 19.70 1.85 2.33
N GLU A 140 19.73 3.18 2.31
CA GLU A 140 18.60 4.01 1.90
C GLU A 140 18.22 3.77 0.45
N SER A 141 19.20 3.82 -0.46
CA SER A 141 18.98 3.57 -1.89
C SER A 141 18.43 2.16 -2.13
N ALA A 142 18.99 1.14 -1.50
CA ALA A 142 18.48 -0.23 -1.56
C ALA A 142 17.05 -0.35 -1.04
N SER A 143 16.74 0.33 0.07
CA SER A 143 15.40 0.33 0.67
C SER A 143 14.37 1.00 -0.24
N GLY A 144 14.77 2.09 -0.91
CA GLY A 144 13.96 2.77 -1.91
C GLY A 144 13.58 1.88 -3.09
N VAL A 145 14.57 1.17 -3.64
CA VAL A 145 14.35 0.20 -4.74
C VAL A 145 13.43 -0.93 -4.30
N ILE A 146 13.65 -1.50 -3.10
CA ILE A 146 12.80 -2.57 -2.55
C ILE A 146 11.37 -2.05 -2.38
N LEU A 147 11.18 -0.85 -1.81
CA LEU A 147 9.87 -0.26 -1.61
C LEU A 147 9.13 -0.05 -2.95
N ALA A 148 9.83 0.47 -3.96
CA ALA A 148 9.28 0.66 -5.30
C ALA A 148 8.91 -0.67 -5.97
N ALA A 149 9.77 -1.69 -5.86
CA ALA A 149 9.51 -3.03 -6.37
C ALA A 149 8.26 -3.63 -5.72
N LEU A 150 8.15 -3.56 -4.39
CA LEU A 150 6.97 -4.00 -3.65
C LEU A 150 5.71 -3.24 -4.06
N ALA A 151 5.81 -1.93 -4.27
CA ALA A 151 4.68 -1.11 -4.73
C ALA A 151 4.16 -1.57 -6.08
N ILE A 152 5.06 -1.79 -7.04
CA ILE A 152 4.73 -2.27 -8.38
C ILE A 152 4.14 -3.68 -8.31
N THR A 153 4.76 -4.59 -7.56
CA THR A 153 4.26 -5.97 -7.39
C THR A 153 2.86 -6.01 -6.77
N LEU A 154 2.62 -5.25 -5.71
CA LEU A 154 1.30 -5.21 -5.08
C LEU A 154 0.26 -4.55 -5.98
N LEU A 155 0.64 -3.54 -6.75
CA LEU A 155 -0.26 -2.92 -7.73
C LEU A 155 -0.69 -3.93 -8.80
N PHE A 156 0.26 -4.67 -9.39
CA PHE A 156 -0.07 -5.71 -10.36
C PHE A 156 -0.90 -6.84 -9.76
N SER A 157 -0.58 -7.29 -8.54
CA SER A 157 -1.39 -8.28 -7.81
C SER A 157 -2.81 -7.79 -7.57
N LEU A 158 -2.97 -6.50 -7.24
CA LEU A 158 -4.28 -5.89 -7.03
C LEU A 158 -5.08 -5.86 -8.32
N TYR A 159 -4.49 -5.40 -9.43
CA TYR A 159 -5.13 -5.42 -10.74
C TYR A 159 -5.53 -6.84 -11.17
N GLY A 160 -4.66 -7.82 -10.97
CA GLY A 160 -4.98 -9.22 -11.24
C GLY A 160 -6.17 -9.72 -10.42
N SER A 161 -6.24 -9.37 -9.13
CA SER A 161 -7.38 -9.73 -8.28
C SER A 161 -8.69 -9.04 -8.70
N PHE A 162 -8.61 -7.79 -9.16
CA PHE A 162 -9.76 -7.07 -9.70
C PHE A 162 -10.25 -7.68 -11.02
N GLN A 163 -9.33 -8.00 -11.93
CA GLN A 163 -9.68 -8.65 -13.20
C GLN A 163 -10.37 -9.99 -12.97
N ALA A 164 -9.82 -10.84 -12.08
CA ALA A 164 -10.44 -12.12 -11.74
C ALA A 164 -11.84 -11.94 -11.11
N ARG A 165 -12.03 -10.91 -10.28
CA ARG A 165 -13.34 -10.60 -9.71
C ARG A 165 -14.33 -10.13 -10.78
N GLU A 166 -13.92 -9.22 -11.67
CA GLU A 166 -14.79 -8.69 -12.72
C GLU A 166 -15.20 -9.80 -13.71
N GLU A 167 -14.30 -10.73 -14.03
CA GLU A 167 -14.65 -11.91 -14.84
C GLU A 167 -15.77 -12.73 -14.19
N SER A 168 -15.65 -13.07 -12.90
CA SER A 168 -16.72 -13.81 -12.19
C SER A 168 -18.04 -13.04 -12.10
N VAL A 169 -17.98 -11.71 -11.95
CA VAL A 169 -19.18 -10.85 -11.90
C VAL A 169 -19.86 -10.79 -13.26
N VAL A 170 -19.12 -10.62 -14.35
CA VAL A 170 -19.67 -10.59 -15.71
C VAL A 170 -20.31 -11.93 -16.09
N THR A 171 -19.68 -13.06 -15.71
CA THR A 171 -20.29 -14.39 -15.92
C THR A 171 -21.59 -14.53 -15.13
N LEU A 172 -21.65 -14.01 -13.90
CA LEU A 172 -22.89 -14.02 -13.11
C LEU A 172 -23.97 -13.15 -13.76
N ASP A 173 -23.64 -11.95 -14.24
CA ASP A 173 -24.58 -11.04 -14.89
C ASP A 173 -25.22 -11.67 -16.15
N ALA A 174 -24.50 -12.54 -16.86
CA ALA A 174 -25.01 -13.26 -18.02
C ALA A 174 -26.19 -14.19 -17.67
N ILE A 175 -26.19 -14.78 -16.47
CA ILE A 175 -27.21 -15.75 -16.04
C ILE A 175 -28.25 -15.10 -15.11
N ALA A 176 -27.83 -14.15 -14.27
CA ALA A 176 -28.66 -13.51 -13.25
C ALA A 176 -29.24 -12.15 -13.67
N GLY A 177 -28.90 -11.64 -14.86
CA GLY A 177 -29.27 -10.31 -15.33
C GLY A 177 -28.32 -9.21 -14.85
N ALA A 178 -28.45 -8.00 -15.41
CA ALA A 178 -27.68 -6.82 -15.01
C ALA A 178 -28.65 -5.69 -14.59
N PRO A 179 -28.83 -5.42 -13.28
CA PRO A 179 -28.09 -5.95 -12.12
C PRO A 179 -28.46 -7.40 -11.76
N PRO A 180 -27.54 -8.16 -11.14
CA PRO A 180 -27.74 -9.57 -10.86
C PRO A 180 -28.83 -9.80 -9.80
N SER A 181 -29.80 -10.65 -10.14
CA SER A 181 -30.92 -11.04 -9.29
C SER A 181 -30.96 -12.55 -9.07
N GLY A 182 -31.02 -12.97 -7.81
CA GLY A 182 -31.14 -14.39 -7.47
C GLY A 182 -32.46 -15.03 -7.95
N VAL A 183 -33.53 -14.24 -8.08
CA VAL A 183 -34.80 -14.72 -8.65
C VAL A 183 -34.64 -14.98 -10.15
N GLN A 184 -34.05 -14.02 -10.86
CA GLN A 184 -33.84 -14.11 -12.31
C GLN A 184 -32.86 -15.22 -12.68
N LEU A 185 -31.84 -15.47 -11.84
CA LEU A 185 -30.96 -16.63 -11.95
C LEU A 185 -31.73 -17.96 -11.93
N LEU A 186 -32.66 -18.11 -10.98
CA LEU A 186 -33.46 -19.33 -10.83
C LEU A 186 -34.50 -19.47 -11.95
N GLU A 187 -35.14 -18.37 -12.36
CA GLU A 187 -36.09 -18.35 -13.49
C GLU A 187 -35.39 -18.74 -14.79
N ASN A 188 -34.27 -18.09 -15.13
CA ASN A 188 -33.49 -18.43 -16.32
C ASN A 188 -33.04 -19.89 -16.31
N ALA A 189 -32.52 -20.38 -15.18
CA ALA A 189 -32.08 -21.76 -15.05
C ALA A 189 -33.22 -22.77 -15.21
N ALA A 190 -34.41 -22.46 -14.70
CA ALA A 190 -35.60 -23.30 -14.84
C ALA A 190 -36.14 -23.30 -16.27
N GLU A 191 -36.22 -22.13 -16.91
CA GLU A 191 -36.74 -21.97 -18.28
C GLU A 191 -35.86 -22.65 -19.33
N HIS A 192 -34.54 -22.60 -19.17
CA HIS A 192 -33.58 -23.14 -20.13
C HIS A 192 -33.01 -24.51 -19.74
N GLY A 193 -33.45 -25.10 -18.62
CA GLY A 193 -33.00 -26.41 -18.16
C GLY A 193 -31.53 -26.46 -17.70
N MET A 194 -30.96 -25.33 -17.26
CA MET A 194 -29.53 -25.16 -16.94
C MET A 194 -29.17 -25.64 -15.52
N HIS A 195 -29.65 -26.82 -15.11
CA HIS A 195 -29.46 -27.29 -13.72
C HIS A 195 -27.98 -27.53 -13.37
N GLU A 196 -27.21 -28.11 -14.29
CA GLU A 196 -25.77 -28.35 -14.08
C GLU A 196 -24.97 -27.05 -13.97
N GLU A 197 -25.30 -26.06 -14.80
CA GLU A 197 -24.64 -24.75 -14.80
C GLU A 197 -24.93 -24.00 -13.49
N LEU A 198 -26.19 -24.06 -13.00
CA LEU A 198 -26.57 -23.48 -11.71
C LEU A 198 -25.75 -24.09 -10.55
N VAL A 199 -25.58 -25.42 -10.53
CA VAL A 199 -24.76 -26.10 -9.51
C VAL A 199 -23.29 -25.67 -9.63
N SER A 200 -22.76 -25.59 -10.84
CA SER A 200 -21.38 -25.12 -11.09
C SER A 200 -21.18 -23.70 -10.58
N THR A 201 -22.10 -22.78 -10.88
CA THR A 201 -22.07 -21.40 -10.39
C THR A 201 -22.06 -21.36 -8.86
N PHE A 202 -22.95 -22.09 -8.18
CA PHE A 202 -22.96 -22.11 -6.71
C PHE A 202 -21.65 -22.67 -6.13
N ASP A 203 -21.05 -23.67 -6.76
CA ASP A 203 -19.79 -24.26 -6.33
C ASP A 203 -18.60 -23.31 -6.52
N GLU A 204 -18.57 -22.55 -7.62
CA GLU A 204 -17.57 -21.51 -7.88
C GLU A 204 -17.69 -20.36 -6.87
N TRP A 205 -18.90 -19.84 -6.65
CA TRP A 205 -19.13 -18.77 -5.68
C TRP A 205 -18.88 -19.23 -4.23
N ARG A 206 -19.13 -20.49 -3.91
CA ARG A 206 -18.74 -21.08 -2.61
C ARG A 206 -17.23 -21.09 -2.43
N LYS A 207 -16.47 -21.50 -3.46
CA LYS A 207 -14.99 -21.45 -3.43
C LYS A 207 -14.49 -20.01 -3.32
N TRP A 208 -15.09 -19.08 -4.07
CA TRP A 208 -14.74 -17.67 -4.00
C TRP A 208 -15.01 -17.06 -2.63
N ALA A 209 -16.18 -17.34 -2.03
CA ALA A 209 -16.51 -16.89 -0.68
C ALA A 209 -15.50 -17.41 0.35
N ALA A 210 -15.05 -18.66 0.22
CA ALA A 210 -14.02 -19.24 1.09
C ALA A 210 -12.61 -18.64 0.88
N MET A 211 -12.33 -18.03 -0.27
CA MET A 211 -11.06 -17.31 -0.50
C MET A 211 -11.06 -15.89 0.08
N VAL A 212 -12.24 -15.26 0.16
CA VAL A 212 -12.39 -13.86 0.58
C VAL A 212 -12.66 -13.73 2.09
N LEU A 213 -13.30 -14.73 2.70
CA LEU A 213 -13.60 -14.82 4.14
C LEU A 213 -12.44 -15.41 4.96
#